data_AF-A0A956LPH9-F1
#
_entry.id   AF-A0A956LPH9-F1
#
_cell.length_a   1.000
_cell.length_b   1.000
_cell.length_c   1.000
_cell.angle_alpha   90.00
_cell.angle_beta   90.00
_cell.angle_gamma   90.00
#
_symmetry.space_group_name_H-M   'P 1'
#
loop_
_entity.id
_entity.type
_entity.pdbx_description
1 polymer ?
#
loop_
_entity_poly.entity_id
_entity_poly.type
_entity_poly.pdbx_seq_one_letter_code
_entity_poly.pdbx_strand_id
1 'polypeptide(L)'
;MTGVTATTSGCPAGAQGCACDGGGCDDGLNCQDDVCVLASCGDGVLDDGEECDEGDANDDMGACKSDCTLQVCGDGFVGPREGCDDGNNVDDDECSNTCTPLTCGDGAIQGSEACDDGNDINTDDCLDTCALASCGDGFVHDGV
;
A
#
# COMPACT_ATOMS: atom_id res chain seq x y z
N MET A 1 7.76 -19.76 31.86
CA MET A 1 8.54 -20.71 31.03
C MET A 1 8.07 -22.12 31.37
N THR A 2 6.92 -22.52 30.85
CA THR A 2 6.43 -23.89 30.93
C THR A 2 6.67 -24.52 29.58
N GLY A 3 7.75 -25.30 29.49
CA GLY A 3 8.08 -26.06 28.30
C GLY A 3 7.00 -27.10 28.03
N VAL A 4 6.38 -27.01 26.85
CA VAL A 4 5.52 -28.06 26.34
C VAL A 4 6.46 -29.18 25.87
N THR A 5 6.60 -30.22 26.69
CA THR A 5 7.18 -31.48 26.24
C THR A 5 6.20 -32.12 25.27
N ALA A 6 6.45 -32.01 23.97
CA ALA A 6 5.75 -32.75 22.94
C ALA A 6 5.93 -34.25 23.21
N THR A 7 4.93 -34.87 23.84
CA THR A 7 4.86 -36.33 23.91
C THR A 7 4.37 -36.80 22.56
N THR A 8 5.26 -37.41 21.77
CA THR A 8 5.08 -37.93 20.40
C THR A 8 4.09 -39.12 20.29
N SER A 9 3.18 -39.27 21.25
CA SER A 9 2.25 -40.41 21.36
C SER A 9 0.81 -39.94 21.19
N GLY A 10 0.36 -39.75 19.94
CA GLY A 10 -1.05 -39.50 19.60
C GLY A 10 -1.34 -38.20 18.85
N CYS A 11 -0.31 -37.53 18.39
CA CYS A 11 -0.37 -36.24 17.72
C CYS A 11 -0.38 -36.50 16.19
N PRO A 12 -1.47 -36.16 15.48
CA PRO A 12 -1.55 -36.32 14.02
C PRO A 12 -0.44 -35.49 13.37
N ALA A 13 0.26 -36.05 12.40
CA ALA A 13 1.23 -35.28 11.62
C ALA A 13 0.51 -34.09 10.97
N GLY A 14 1.06 -32.90 11.14
CA GLY A 14 0.52 -31.67 10.58
C GLY A 14 -0.51 -30.92 11.44
N ALA A 15 -1.01 -31.49 12.54
CA ALA A 15 -2.01 -30.81 13.38
C ALA A 15 -1.42 -29.69 14.26
N GLN A 16 -2.23 -28.75 14.73
CA GLN A 16 -1.77 -27.66 15.59
C GLN A 16 -1.10 -28.18 16.88
N GLY A 17 0.10 -27.67 17.19
CA GLY A 17 0.94 -28.10 18.31
C GLY A 17 1.69 -29.41 18.07
N CYS A 18 1.64 -29.97 16.85
CA CYS A 18 2.31 -31.20 16.45
C CYS A 18 3.57 -30.96 15.65
N ALA A 19 4.45 -31.96 15.62
CA ALA A 19 5.70 -31.87 14.88
C ALA A 19 5.45 -31.77 13.36
N CYS A 20 6.13 -30.85 12.69
CA CYS A 20 6.16 -30.73 11.23
C CYS A 20 7.32 -31.52 10.60
N ASP A 21 7.43 -32.82 10.92
CA ASP A 21 8.49 -33.67 10.36
C ASP A 21 8.12 -34.19 8.95
N GLY A 22 8.48 -33.44 7.93
CA GLY A 22 8.47 -33.88 6.52
C GLY A 22 7.09 -34.05 5.85
N GLY A 23 6.02 -33.59 6.50
CA GLY A 23 4.63 -33.74 6.03
C GLY A 23 3.86 -32.45 5.76
N GLY A 24 4.46 -31.26 5.97
CA GLY A 24 3.71 -30.01 6.02
C GLY A 24 2.78 -29.94 7.23
N CYS A 25 2.12 -28.80 7.41
CA CYS A 25 1.06 -28.64 8.39
C CYS A 25 -0.32 -28.69 7.70
N ASP A 26 -1.38 -28.97 8.46
CA ASP A 26 -2.75 -28.90 7.94
C ASP A 26 -3.09 -27.46 7.48
N ASP A 27 -4.08 -27.31 6.60
CA ASP A 27 -4.47 -26.01 6.05
C ASP A 27 -4.71 -24.95 7.16
N GLY A 28 -4.10 -23.77 6.99
CA GLY A 28 -4.14 -22.67 7.98
C GLY A 28 -3.12 -22.81 9.11
N LEU A 29 -2.14 -23.71 8.97
CA LEU A 29 -1.01 -23.85 9.89
C LEU A 29 0.32 -23.73 9.13
N ASN A 30 1.32 -23.19 9.81
CA ASN A 30 2.71 -23.08 9.34
C ASN A 30 3.66 -23.86 10.27
N CYS A 31 4.83 -24.22 9.75
CA CYS A 31 5.85 -24.94 10.51
C CYS A 31 6.83 -23.94 11.14
N GLN A 32 6.73 -23.74 12.45
CA GLN A 32 7.59 -22.85 13.22
C GLN A 32 8.27 -23.64 14.34
N ASP A 33 9.61 -23.61 14.39
CA ASP A 33 10.42 -24.36 15.38
C ASP A 33 10.04 -25.86 15.50
N ASP A 34 9.90 -26.53 14.36
CA ASP A 34 9.49 -27.94 14.23
C ASP A 34 8.08 -28.24 14.80
N VAL A 35 7.24 -27.21 15.01
CA VAL A 35 5.86 -27.34 15.48
C VAL A 35 4.90 -26.63 14.51
N CYS A 36 3.76 -27.27 14.21
CA CYS A 36 2.68 -26.63 13.47
C CYS A 36 1.94 -25.64 14.35
N VAL A 37 2.00 -24.36 14.01
CA VAL A 37 1.29 -23.29 14.73
C VAL A 37 0.21 -22.68 13.84
N LEU A 38 -0.71 -21.92 14.45
CA LEU A 38 -1.79 -21.29 13.70
C LEU A 38 -1.21 -20.17 12.86
N ALA A 39 -1.50 -20.17 11.56
CA ALA A 39 -1.12 -19.06 10.70
C ALA A 39 -1.75 -17.77 11.24
N SER A 40 -0.95 -16.72 11.40
CA SER A 40 -1.39 -15.51 12.09
C SER A 40 -0.61 -14.28 11.66
N CYS A 41 -1.29 -13.43 10.91
CA CYS A 41 -0.76 -12.12 10.56
C CYS A 41 -0.23 -11.33 11.77
N GLY A 42 1.01 -10.89 11.66
CA GLY A 42 1.73 -10.10 12.63
C GLY A 42 2.59 -10.93 13.59
N ASP A 43 2.83 -12.22 13.31
CA ASP A 43 3.72 -13.05 14.12
C ASP A 43 5.19 -13.04 13.64
N GLY A 44 5.45 -12.37 12.52
CA GLY A 44 6.77 -12.22 11.90
C GLY A 44 7.20 -13.42 11.06
N VAL A 45 6.29 -14.32 10.71
CA VAL A 45 6.50 -15.44 9.79
C VAL A 45 5.57 -15.29 8.59
N LEU A 46 6.11 -15.42 7.39
CA LEU A 46 5.29 -15.39 6.18
C LEU A 46 4.50 -16.70 6.02
N ASP A 47 3.19 -16.62 6.21
CA ASP A 47 2.29 -17.77 6.17
C ASP A 47 1.50 -17.92 4.87
N ASP A 48 0.81 -19.05 4.73
CA ASP A 48 -0.07 -19.29 3.58
C ASP A 48 -1.26 -18.33 3.62
N GLY A 49 -1.43 -17.57 2.54
CA GLY A 49 -2.43 -16.50 2.44
C GLY A 49 -1.92 -15.11 2.78
N GLU A 50 -0.68 -14.98 3.28
CA GLU A 50 -0.04 -13.70 3.52
C GLU A 50 0.88 -13.33 2.36
N GLU A 51 0.95 -12.04 2.04
CA GLU A 51 1.90 -11.52 1.04
C GLU A 51 3.18 -10.99 1.70
N CYS A 52 3.10 -10.68 2.99
CA CYS A 52 4.16 -10.17 3.85
C CYS A 52 3.81 -10.42 5.33
N ASP A 53 4.82 -10.42 6.21
CA ASP A 53 4.60 -10.33 7.66
C ASP A 53 5.84 -9.68 8.31
N GLU A 54 5.72 -8.42 8.72
CA GLU A 54 6.75 -7.67 9.46
C GLU A 54 6.51 -7.70 10.99
N GLY A 55 5.63 -8.59 11.45
CA GLY A 55 5.26 -8.76 12.84
C GLY A 55 4.47 -7.57 13.38
N ASP A 56 4.85 -7.13 14.59
CA ASP A 56 4.34 -5.90 15.21
C ASP A 56 4.62 -4.63 14.38
N ALA A 57 5.44 -4.70 13.34
CA ALA A 57 5.75 -3.58 12.45
C ALA A 57 4.78 -3.44 11.26
N ASN A 58 3.82 -4.37 11.09
CA ASN A 58 2.74 -4.22 10.14
C ASN A 58 1.95 -2.93 10.41
N ASP A 59 1.68 -2.16 9.36
CA ASP A 59 1.05 -0.85 9.46
C ASP A 59 0.38 -0.52 8.13
N ASP A 60 -0.80 0.09 8.16
CA ASP A 60 -1.55 0.45 6.95
C ASP A 60 -0.86 1.54 6.10
N MET A 61 0.22 2.17 6.58
CA MET A 61 1.12 3.05 5.82
C MET A 61 2.53 2.45 5.66
N GLY A 62 2.73 1.22 6.16
CA GLY A 62 3.97 0.45 6.08
C GLY A 62 4.13 -0.28 4.75
N ALA A 63 5.20 -1.07 4.61
CA ALA A 63 5.38 -1.91 3.42
C ALA A 63 4.47 -3.15 3.45
N CYS A 64 4.14 -3.60 4.66
CA CYS A 64 3.19 -4.66 4.94
C CYS A 64 2.02 -4.09 5.73
N LYS A 65 0.79 -4.23 5.21
CA LYS A 65 -0.42 -3.75 5.89
C LYS A 65 -0.72 -4.55 7.14
N SER A 66 -1.59 -3.99 7.98
CA SER A 66 -2.06 -4.66 9.21
C SER A 66 -2.79 -5.98 8.95
N ASP A 67 -3.20 -6.24 7.72
CA ASP A 67 -3.86 -7.48 7.27
C ASP A 67 -2.92 -8.42 6.49
N CYS A 68 -1.61 -8.17 6.51
CA CYS A 68 -0.57 -8.97 5.86
C CYS A 68 -0.68 -9.06 4.33
N THR A 69 -1.33 -8.08 3.73
CA THR A 69 -1.25 -7.82 2.29
C THR A 69 -0.24 -6.72 2.01
N LEU A 70 0.33 -6.73 0.81
CA LEU A 70 1.25 -5.68 0.38
C LEU A 70 0.47 -4.40 0.04
N GLN A 71 1.14 -3.27 0.16
CA GLN A 71 0.64 -2.02 -0.42
C GLN A 71 0.66 -2.10 -1.94
N VAL A 72 -0.45 -1.65 -2.53
CA VAL A 72 -0.59 -1.55 -3.98
C VAL A 72 -1.29 -0.24 -4.34
N CYS A 73 -0.80 0.40 -5.39
CA CYS A 73 -1.41 1.61 -5.90
C CYS A 73 -2.89 1.41 -6.21
N GLY A 74 -3.72 2.31 -5.69
CA GLY A 74 -5.17 2.29 -5.79
C GLY A 74 -5.87 1.51 -4.68
N ASP A 75 -5.20 1.18 -3.56
CA ASP A 75 -5.80 0.46 -2.44
C ASP A 75 -6.36 1.37 -1.33
N GLY A 76 -6.13 2.68 -1.45
CA GLY A 76 -6.61 3.72 -0.54
C GLY A 76 -5.62 4.06 0.56
N PHE A 77 -4.42 3.48 0.54
CA PHE A 77 -3.37 3.71 1.54
C PHE A 77 -2.09 4.17 0.87
N VAL A 78 -1.59 5.34 1.30
CA VAL A 78 -0.30 5.85 0.79
C VAL A 78 0.84 5.08 1.45
N GLY A 79 1.39 4.12 0.72
CA GLY A 79 2.53 3.32 1.14
C GLY A 79 3.87 4.06 1.08
N PRO A 80 4.97 3.45 1.58
CA PRO A 80 6.28 4.08 1.67
C PRO A 80 6.97 4.33 0.31
N ARG A 81 6.39 3.84 -0.79
CA ARG A 81 6.91 3.99 -2.16
C ARG A 81 5.96 4.77 -3.07
N GLU A 82 4.89 5.31 -2.51
CA GLU A 82 3.83 6.00 -3.24
C GLU A 82 3.86 7.48 -2.88
N GLY A 83 3.73 8.35 -3.88
CA GLY A 83 3.62 9.79 -3.65
C GLY A 83 2.19 10.26 -3.42
N CYS A 84 1.21 9.46 -3.84
CA CYS A 84 -0.22 9.61 -3.63
C CYS A 84 -0.89 8.23 -3.73
N ASP A 85 -2.13 8.12 -3.26
CA ASP A 85 -3.05 7.00 -3.51
C ASP A 85 -4.47 7.54 -3.31
N ASP A 86 -5.34 7.38 -4.30
CA ASP A 86 -6.72 7.88 -4.29
C ASP A 86 -7.75 6.74 -4.15
N GLY A 87 -7.29 5.49 -3.95
CA GLY A 87 -8.10 4.32 -3.70
C GLY A 87 -8.75 3.72 -4.93
N ASN A 88 -8.28 4.05 -6.14
CA ASN A 88 -8.80 3.45 -7.36
C ASN A 88 -7.73 3.29 -8.47
N ASN A 89 -8.13 2.80 -9.64
CA ASN A 89 -7.25 2.55 -10.79
C ASN A 89 -7.69 3.34 -12.04
N VAL A 90 -8.01 4.63 -11.86
CA VAL A 90 -8.39 5.56 -12.92
C VAL A 90 -7.24 6.53 -13.10
N ASP A 91 -6.65 6.56 -14.30
CA ASP A 91 -5.71 7.64 -14.63
C ASP A 91 -6.52 8.93 -14.83
N ASP A 92 -5.97 10.05 -14.36
CA ASP A 92 -6.52 11.42 -14.47
C ASP A 92 -7.51 11.86 -13.37
N ASP A 93 -7.46 11.30 -12.16
CA ASP A 93 -8.16 11.81 -10.97
C ASP A 93 -7.19 12.35 -9.89
N GLU A 94 -7.41 12.20 -8.59
CA GLU A 94 -6.52 12.74 -7.56
C GLU A 94 -5.11 12.09 -7.54
N CYS A 95 -4.92 10.91 -8.14
CA CYS A 95 -3.62 10.23 -8.20
C CYS A 95 -3.47 9.43 -9.50
N SER A 96 -2.26 9.32 -10.05
CA SER A 96 -2.04 8.45 -11.21
C SER A 96 -2.05 6.96 -10.82
N ASN A 97 -2.29 6.08 -11.80
CA ASN A 97 -2.19 4.62 -11.62
C ASN A 97 -0.79 4.10 -11.29
N THR A 98 0.22 4.97 -11.33
CA THR A 98 1.60 4.67 -10.92
C THR A 98 1.96 5.26 -9.57
N CYS A 99 0.96 5.82 -8.87
CA CYS A 99 1.09 6.47 -7.57
C CYS A 99 2.12 7.60 -7.56
N THR A 100 2.29 8.24 -8.72
CA THR A 100 2.96 9.52 -8.85
C THR A 100 1.93 10.63 -8.75
N PRO A 101 2.16 11.67 -7.91
CA PRO A 101 1.29 12.83 -7.85
C PRO A 101 1.15 13.46 -9.21
N LEU A 102 -0.08 13.87 -9.52
CA LEU A 102 -0.31 14.73 -10.66
C LEU A 102 0.36 16.09 -10.42
N THR A 103 0.91 16.67 -11.47
CA THR A 103 1.71 17.89 -11.38
C THR A 103 1.17 18.92 -12.35
N CYS A 104 0.70 20.02 -11.79
CA CYS A 104 0.36 21.19 -12.58
C CYS A 104 1.56 21.71 -13.36
N GLY A 105 1.34 22.05 -14.63
CA GLY A 105 2.34 22.58 -15.55
C GLY A 105 3.06 21.49 -16.36
N ASP A 106 2.52 20.26 -16.42
CA ASP A 106 3.10 19.17 -17.21
C ASP A 106 2.53 19.05 -18.64
N GLY A 107 1.50 19.86 -18.93
CA GLY A 107 0.83 19.98 -20.22
C GLY A 107 -0.37 19.03 -20.38
N ALA A 108 -0.78 18.33 -19.32
CA ALA A 108 -1.96 17.48 -19.31
C ALA A 108 -2.95 17.97 -18.26
N ILE A 109 -4.22 18.10 -18.63
CA ILE A 109 -5.28 18.41 -17.65
C ILE A 109 -5.70 17.11 -16.99
N GLN A 110 -5.39 16.98 -15.70
CA GLN A 110 -5.64 15.78 -14.92
C GLN A 110 -6.25 16.13 -13.55
N GLY A 111 -7.02 15.21 -12.98
CA GLY A 111 -7.61 15.38 -11.65
C GLY A 111 -8.54 16.58 -11.54
N SER A 112 -8.17 17.52 -10.67
CA SER A 112 -8.96 18.70 -10.34
C SER A 112 -8.52 19.98 -11.08
N GLU A 113 -7.60 19.85 -12.03
CA GLU A 113 -7.06 20.97 -12.79
C GLU A 113 -8.13 21.58 -13.71
N ALA A 114 -8.23 22.92 -13.70
CA ALA A 114 -9.13 23.65 -14.60
C ALA A 114 -8.46 23.96 -15.95
N CYS A 115 -7.13 24.00 -15.97
CA CYS A 115 -6.26 24.20 -17.11
C CYS A 115 -4.89 23.60 -16.79
N ASP A 116 -4.11 23.27 -17.82
CA ASP A 116 -2.67 23.02 -17.74
C ASP A 116 -2.09 23.39 -19.11
N ASP A 117 -1.20 24.38 -19.15
CA ASP A 117 -0.56 24.88 -20.37
C ASP A 117 0.94 24.51 -20.45
N GLY A 118 1.40 23.62 -19.58
CA GLY A 118 2.74 23.04 -19.59
C GLY A 118 3.83 23.95 -19.03
N ASN A 119 3.48 24.95 -18.20
CA ASN A 119 4.46 25.83 -17.58
C ASN A 119 3.97 26.43 -16.23
N ASP A 120 4.88 27.10 -15.51
CA ASP A 120 4.61 27.72 -14.19
C ASP A 120 4.42 29.26 -14.28
N ILE A 121 3.85 29.79 -15.36
CA ILE A 121 3.76 31.24 -15.63
C ILE A 121 2.37 31.78 -15.29
N ASN A 122 2.23 32.40 -14.12
CA ASN A 122 0.98 33.03 -13.68
C ASN A 122 0.49 34.25 -14.49
N THR A 123 1.14 34.61 -15.61
CA THR A 123 0.80 35.81 -16.41
C THR A 123 0.08 35.48 -17.72
N ASP A 124 -0.24 34.22 -17.96
CA ASP A 124 -1.10 33.78 -19.06
C ASP A 124 -2.48 33.31 -18.54
N ASP A 125 -3.19 32.50 -19.34
CA ASP A 125 -4.54 32.05 -19.05
C ASP A 125 -4.60 30.94 -17.99
N CYS A 126 -3.46 30.33 -17.62
CA CYS A 126 -3.36 29.26 -16.64
C CYS A 126 -2.37 29.58 -15.53
N LEU A 127 -2.82 29.57 -14.28
CA LEU A 127 -1.94 29.79 -13.14
C LEU A 127 -1.08 28.54 -12.85
N ASP A 128 0.04 28.71 -12.14
CA ASP A 128 0.90 27.63 -11.61
C ASP A 128 0.21 26.73 -10.56
N THR A 129 -1.06 27.02 -10.28
CA THR A 129 -1.98 26.25 -9.46
C THR A 129 -3.05 25.52 -10.28
N CYS A 130 -2.93 25.56 -11.61
CA CYS A 130 -3.84 24.97 -12.59
C CYS A 130 -5.29 25.47 -12.44
N ALA A 131 -5.40 26.69 -11.93
CA ALA A 131 -6.62 27.47 -11.93
C ALA A 131 -6.61 28.41 -13.13
N LEU A 132 -7.78 28.60 -13.73
CA LEU A 132 -7.94 29.61 -14.79
C LEU A 132 -7.65 31.01 -14.23
N ALA A 133 -6.85 31.76 -14.98
CA ALA A 133 -6.53 33.13 -14.64
C ALA A 133 -7.78 34.01 -14.63
N SER A 134 -7.88 34.95 -13.69
CA SER A 134 -9.07 35.79 -13.54
C SER A 134 -8.79 37.17 -12.96
N CYS A 135 -9.60 38.17 -13.34
CA CYS A 135 -9.44 39.52 -12.80
C CYS A 135 -9.58 39.54 -11.28
N GLY A 136 -8.50 39.91 -10.59
CA GLY A 136 -8.42 39.93 -9.12
C GLY A 136 -7.69 38.74 -8.51
N ASP A 137 -7.10 37.85 -9.31
CA ASP A 137 -6.23 36.75 -8.86
C ASP A 137 -4.87 37.20 -8.29
N GLY A 138 -4.49 38.47 -8.51
CA GLY A 138 -3.27 39.06 -7.99
C GLY A 138 -2.09 39.08 -8.97
N PHE A 139 -2.26 38.59 -10.20
CA PHE A 139 -1.26 38.61 -11.26
C PHE A 139 -1.56 39.66 -12.34
N VAL A 140 -0.53 40.06 -13.07
CA VAL A 140 -0.66 40.97 -14.22
C VAL A 140 -0.52 40.13 -15.48
N HIS A 141 -1.61 39.95 -16.21
CA HIS A 141 -1.62 39.10 -17.41
C HIS A 141 -1.19 39.89 -18.64
N ASP A 142 -0.45 39.24 -19.53
CA ASP A 142 0.03 39.88 -20.75
C ASP A 142 -1.08 39.83 -21.82
N GLY A 143 -1.44 40.99 -22.40
CA GLY A 143 -2.47 41.08 -23.45
C GLY A 143 -3.86 41.60 -23.03
N VAL A 144 -4.01 42.17 -21.83
CA VAL A 144 -5.20 42.95 -21.42
C VAL A 144 -5.33 44.30 -22.13
#